data_AF-A0A1T4PEC5-F1
#
_entry.id   AF-A0A1T4PEC5-F1
#
_cell.length_a   1.000
_cell.length_b   1.000
_cell.length_c   1.000
_cell.angle_alpha   90.00
_cell.angle_beta   90.00
_cell.angle_gamma   90.00
#
_symmetry.space_group_name_H-M   'P 1'
#
loop_
_entity.id
_entity.type
_entity.pdbx_description
1 polymer ?
#
loop_
_entity_poly.entity_id
_entity_poly.type
_entity_poly.pdbx_seq_one_letter_code
_entity_poly.pdbx_strand_id
1 'polypeptide(L)'
;MKELRIKFMKNGKEVERVQRFVPAKKYLEYLDLENKLMTEESFTAAIRKKIEFVANLFDDEDVTVENLLNGVPSWELVDVILTTITDMMESPKGSENEGK
;
A
#
# COMPACT_ATOMS: atom_id res chain seq x y z
N MET A 1 3.88 10.41 14.99
CA MET A 1 4.40 10.20 13.61
C MET A 1 3.42 9.24 12.95
N LYS A 2 3.00 9.47 11.70
CA LYS A 2 2.09 8.54 11.00
C LYS A 2 2.83 7.23 10.72
N GLU A 3 2.14 6.10 10.84
CA GLU A 3 2.66 4.79 10.50
C GLU A 3 1.80 4.20 9.37
N LEU A 4 2.46 3.55 8.41
CA LEU A 4 1.80 2.78 7.37
C LEU A 4 1.74 1.32 7.80
N ARG A 5 0.59 0.66 7.64
CA ARG A 5 0.38 -0.73 8.07
C ARG A 5 -0.16 -1.56 6.92
N ILE A 6 0.24 -2.83 6.88
CA ILE A 6 -0.34 -3.81 5.97
C ILE A 6 -0.52 -5.14 6.68
N LYS A 7 -1.63 -5.81 6.38
CA LYS A 7 -1.97 -7.13 6.92
C LYS A 7 -2.13 -8.14 5.80
N PHE A 8 -1.63 -9.35 6.03
CA PHE A 8 -1.77 -10.47 5.10
C PHE A 8 -1.58 -11.79 5.85
N MET A 9 -2.00 -12.89 5.25
CA MET A 9 -1.78 -14.23 5.77
C MET A 9 -0.41 -14.75 5.36
N LYS A 10 0.37 -15.27 6.32
CA LYS A 10 1.62 -15.99 6.06
C LYS A 10 1.62 -17.29 6.84
N ASN A 11 1.80 -18.42 6.15
CA ASN A 11 1.79 -19.77 6.76
C ASN A 11 0.54 -20.02 7.62
N GLY A 12 -0.63 -19.57 7.15
CA GLY A 12 -1.91 -19.75 7.85
C GLY A 12 -2.14 -18.84 9.07
N LYS A 13 -1.28 -17.84 9.29
CA LYS A 13 -1.44 -16.85 10.37
C LYS A 13 -1.51 -15.44 9.81
N GLU A 14 -2.38 -14.60 10.38
CA GLU A 14 -2.38 -13.16 10.08
C GLU A 14 -1.08 -12.56 10.60
N VAL A 15 -0.41 -11.80 9.74
CA VAL A 15 0.75 -10.99 10.08
C VAL A 15 0.46 -9.53 9.76
N GLU A 16 0.90 -8.64 10.64
CA GLU A 16 0.89 -7.21 10.42
C GLU A 16 2.34 -6.72 10.25
N ARG A 17 2.55 -5.82 9.29
CA ARG A 17 3.83 -5.13 9.06
C ARG A 17 3.62 -3.63 9.09
N VAL A 18 4.60 -2.93 9.66
CA VAL A 18 4.52 -1.50 9.96
C VAL A 18 5.73 -0.79 9.37
N GLN A 19 5.48 0.23 8.55
CA GLN A 19 6.50 1.16 8.07
C GLN A 19 6.33 2.52 8.77
N ARG A 20 7.37 2.97 9.46
CA ARG A 20 7.34 4.24 10.23
C ARG A 20 7.80 5.45 9.44
N PHE A 21 8.55 5.22 8.37
CA PHE A 21 9.09 6.28 7.53
C PHE A 21 8.98 5.89 6.07
N VAL A 22 8.18 6.63 5.32
CA VAL A 22 8.13 6.53 3.86
C VAL A 22 8.74 7.82 3.31
N PRO A 23 9.87 7.76 2.58
CA PRO A 23 10.50 8.97 2.06
C PRO A 23 9.59 9.65 1.03
N ALA A 24 9.59 10.98 0.98
CA ALA A 24 8.78 11.77 0.04
C ALA A 24 9.00 11.40 -1.44
N LYS A 25 10.16 10.81 -1.78
CA LYS A 25 10.43 10.24 -3.10
C LYS A 25 9.38 9.22 -3.52
N LYS A 26 8.85 8.40 -2.60
CA LYS A 26 7.82 7.40 -2.88
C LYS A 26 6.49 8.02 -3.31
N TYR A 27 6.17 9.20 -2.77
CA TYR A 27 5.00 9.96 -3.20
C TYR A 27 5.14 10.38 -4.66
N LEU A 28 6.30 10.93 -5.05
CA LEU A 28 6.56 11.31 -6.44
C LEU A 28 6.58 10.08 -7.37
N GLU A 29 7.21 8.98 -6.94
CA GLU A 29 7.22 7.71 -7.68
C GLU A 29 5.79 7.17 -7.92
N TYR A 30 4.87 7.33 -6.97
CA TYR A 30 3.47 6.97 -7.14
C TYR A 30 2.74 7.87 -8.16
N LEU A 31 2.95 9.20 -8.09
CA LEU A 31 2.34 10.11 -9.06
C LEU A 31 2.80 9.80 -10.50
N ASP A 32 4.08 9.51 -10.68
CA ASP A 32 4.63 9.08 -11.97
C ASP A 32 4.05 7.74 -12.43
N LEU A 33 3.82 6.81 -11.49
CA LEU A 33 3.14 5.55 -11.77
C LEU A 33 1.70 5.79 -12.24
N GLU A 34 0.89 6.55 -11.50
CA GLU A 34 -0.50 6.84 -11.85
C GLU A 34 -0.62 7.48 -13.23
N ASN A 35 0.25 8.46 -13.53
CA ASN A 35 0.29 9.10 -14.84
C ASN A 35 0.53 8.09 -15.98
N LYS A 36 1.44 7.12 -15.77
CA LYS A 36 1.69 6.04 -16.74
C LYS A 36 0.52 5.07 -16.87
N LEU A 37 -0.17 4.79 -15.77
CA LEU A 37 -1.31 3.87 -15.76
C LEU A 37 -2.53 4.46 -16.47
N MET A 38 -2.71 5.78 -16.44
CA MET A 38 -3.83 6.46 -17.10
C MET A 38 -3.79 6.38 -18.63
N THR A 39 -2.61 6.20 -19.22
CA THR A 39 -2.45 6.36 -20.67
C THR A 39 -2.49 5.04 -21.43
N GLU A 40 -1.95 3.93 -20.90
CA GLU A 40 -1.55 2.80 -21.77
C GLU A 40 -1.67 1.40 -21.16
N GLU A 41 -2.19 1.22 -19.94
CA GLU A 41 -2.10 -0.08 -19.25
C GLU A 41 -3.45 -0.77 -19.04
N SER A 42 -3.45 -2.10 -19.18
CA SER A 42 -4.60 -2.92 -18.81
C SER A 42 -4.87 -2.85 -17.30
N PHE A 43 -6.12 -3.06 -16.88
CA PHE A 43 -6.48 -3.07 -15.45
C PHE A 43 -5.63 -4.06 -14.64
N THR A 44 -5.40 -5.27 -15.15
CA THR A 44 -4.56 -6.28 -14.50
C THR A 44 -3.11 -5.81 -14.35
N ALA A 45 -2.54 -5.19 -15.39
CA ALA A 45 -1.18 -4.64 -15.32
C ALA A 45 -1.09 -3.48 -14.32
N ALA A 46 -2.11 -2.62 -14.28
CA ALA A 46 -2.21 -1.53 -13.31
C ALA A 46 -2.23 -2.05 -11.87
N ILE A 47 -3.07 -3.05 -11.57
CA ILE A 47 -3.12 -3.66 -10.23
C ILE A 47 -1.78 -4.29 -9.85
N ARG A 48 -1.14 -5.04 -10.76
CA ARG A 48 0.17 -5.63 -10.50
C ARG A 48 1.24 -4.59 -10.16
N LYS A 49 1.32 -3.50 -10.92
CA LYS A 49 2.28 -2.41 -10.63
C LYS A 49 1.99 -1.72 -9.30
N LYS A 50 0.72 -1.58 -8.90
CA LYS A 50 0.35 -1.05 -7.57
C LYS A 50 0.77 -1.99 -6.44
N ILE A 51 0.66 -3.31 -6.63
CA ILE A 51 1.15 -4.30 -5.66
C ILE A 51 2.68 -4.22 -5.52
N GLU A 52 3.40 -4.14 -6.63
CA GLU A 52 4.85 -3.95 -6.65
C GLU A 52 5.27 -2.67 -5.93
N PHE A 53 4.55 -1.56 -6.18
CA PHE A 53 4.77 -0.31 -5.48
C PHE A 53 4.54 -0.45 -3.98
N VAL A 54 3.43 -1.06 -3.54
CA VAL A 54 3.12 -1.28 -2.12
C VAL A 54 4.20 -2.13 -1.45
N ALA A 55 4.63 -3.22 -2.07
CA ALA A 55 5.74 -4.03 -1.54
C ALA A 55 7.01 -3.19 -1.31
N ASN A 56 7.29 -2.25 -2.22
CA ASN A 56 8.45 -1.37 -2.14
C ASN A 56 8.32 -0.19 -1.16
N LEU A 57 7.16 -0.03 -0.50
CA LEU A 57 7.00 0.94 0.58
C LEU A 57 7.55 0.46 1.91
N PHE A 58 7.68 -0.85 2.10
CA PHE A 58 8.07 -1.46 3.37
C PHE A 58 9.51 -1.94 3.31
N ASP A 59 10.27 -1.64 4.36
CA ASP A 59 11.64 -2.15 4.54
C ASP A 59 11.65 -3.64 5.00
N ASP A 60 10.51 -4.14 5.49
CA ASP A 60 10.37 -5.52 5.97
C ASP A 60 10.37 -6.51 4.81
N GLU A 61 11.34 -7.43 4.81
CA GLU A 61 11.58 -8.41 3.74
C GLU A 61 10.39 -9.36 3.51
N ASP A 62 9.44 -9.46 4.44
CA ASP A 62 8.24 -10.28 4.26
C ASP A 62 7.18 -9.60 3.40
N VAL A 63 7.23 -8.28 3.19
CA VAL A 63 6.26 -7.55 2.37
C VAL A 63 6.66 -7.62 0.91
N THR A 64 6.58 -8.81 0.34
CA THR A 64 6.88 -9.07 -1.09
C THR A 64 5.59 -9.16 -1.90
N VAL A 65 5.70 -8.94 -3.22
CA VAL A 65 4.59 -9.15 -4.16
C VAL A 65 3.98 -10.55 -4.01
N GLU A 66 4.83 -11.57 -3.86
CA GLU A 66 4.40 -12.95 -3.71
C GLU A 66 3.63 -13.17 -2.40
N ASN A 67 4.15 -12.69 -1.27
CA ASN A 67 3.47 -12.83 0.01
C ASN A 67 2.16 -12.05 0.07
N LEU A 68 2.09 -10.88 -0.58
CA LEU A 68 0.84 -10.12 -0.68
C LEU A 68 -0.20 -10.84 -1.55
N LEU A 69 0.21 -11.38 -2.71
CA LEU A 69 -0.70 -12.11 -3.61
C LEU A 69 -1.21 -13.42 -2.99
N ASN A 70 -0.38 -14.13 -2.23
CA ASN A 70 -0.77 -15.37 -1.58
C ASN A 70 -1.46 -15.15 -0.22
N GLY A 71 -1.21 -13.99 0.41
CA GLY A 71 -1.64 -13.71 1.77
C GLY A 71 -2.87 -12.82 1.89
N VAL A 72 -3.18 -12.01 0.87
CA VAL A 72 -4.39 -11.17 0.87
C VAL A 72 -5.54 -11.93 0.18
N PRO A 73 -6.73 -12.02 0.81
CA PRO A 73 -7.89 -12.64 0.16
C PRO A 73 -8.23 -11.96 -1.17
N SER A 74 -8.57 -12.72 -2.20
CA SER A 74 -8.80 -12.18 -3.55
C SER A 74 -9.87 -11.08 -3.61
N TRP A 75 -10.88 -11.14 -2.74
CA TRP A 75 -11.94 -10.13 -2.65
C TRP A 75 -11.52 -8.86 -1.89
N GLU A 76 -10.40 -8.89 -1.16
CA GLU A 76 -9.83 -7.75 -0.42
C GLU A 76 -8.60 -7.15 -1.11
N LEU A 77 -8.02 -7.84 -2.10
CA LEU A 77 -6.74 -7.45 -2.71
C LEU A 77 -6.72 -6.00 -3.19
N VAL A 78 -7.74 -5.58 -3.95
CA VAL A 78 -7.79 -4.22 -4.48
C VAL A 78 -7.91 -3.20 -3.34
N ASP A 79 -8.78 -3.46 -2.37
CA ASP A 79 -9.02 -2.55 -1.25
C ASP A 79 -7.79 -2.40 -0.36
N VAL A 80 -7.10 -3.49 -0.03
CA VAL A 80 -5.87 -3.46 0.78
C VAL A 80 -4.78 -2.64 0.08
N ILE A 81 -4.57 -2.86 -1.21
CA ILE A 81 -3.52 -2.17 -1.98
C ILE A 81 -3.84 -0.68 -2.11
N LEU A 82 -5.07 -0.32 -2.47
CA LEU A 82 -5.47 1.08 -2.63
C LEU A 82 -5.54 1.83 -1.30
N THR A 83 -5.98 1.18 -0.22
CA THR A 83 -5.99 1.75 1.13
C THR A 83 -4.56 2.03 1.59
N THR A 84 -3.63 1.08 1.39
CA THR A 84 -2.22 1.27 1.76
C THR A 84 -1.60 2.47 1.01
N ILE A 85 -1.90 2.61 -0.27
CA ILE A 85 -1.44 3.75 -1.07
C ILE A 85 -2.07 5.06 -0.57
N THR A 86 -3.38 5.06 -0.29
CA THR A 86 -4.10 6.23 0.23
C THR A 86 -3.53 6.65 1.58
N ASP A 87 -3.29 5.70 2.48
CA ASP A 87 -2.66 5.92 3.77
C ASP A 87 -1.23 6.43 3.64
N MET A 88 -0.49 6.08 2.59
CA MET A 88 0.81 6.69 2.33
C MET A 88 0.68 8.17 1.93
N MET A 89 -0.33 8.52 1.13
CA MET A 89 -0.51 9.87 0.58
C MET A 89 -1.18 10.86 1.52
N GLU A 90 -2.14 10.42 2.33
CA GLU A 90 -2.89 11.31 3.19
C GLU A 90 -2.00 11.89 4.30
N SER A 91 -2.10 13.20 4.55
CA SER A 91 -1.60 13.75 5.81
C SER A 91 -2.34 13.09 6.98
N PRO A 92 -1.69 12.86 8.13
CA PRO A 92 -2.42 12.37 9.30
C PRO A 92 -3.59 13.32 9.54
N LYS A 93 -4.82 12.78 9.48
CA LYS A 93 -6.02 13.54 9.80
C LYS A 93 -5.76 14.14 11.18
N GLY A 94 -5.60 15.46 11.22
CA GLY A 94 -5.57 16.17 12.48
C GLY A 94 -6.81 15.71 13.22
N SER A 95 -6.64 15.20 14.43
CA SER A 95 -7.74 14.91 15.34
C SER A 95 -8.75 16.04 15.22
N GLU A 96 -9.91 15.77 14.62
CA GLU A 96 -11.06 16.62 14.83
C GLU A 96 -11.21 16.65 16.34
N ASN A 97 -10.89 17.80 16.93
CA ASN A 97 -11.27 18.09 18.29
C ASN A 97 -12.81 18.02 18.27
N GLU A 98 -13.35 16.86 18.65
CA GLU A 98 -14.63 16.78 19.31
C GLU A 98 -14.55 17.73 20.51
N GLY A 99 -15.00 18.96 20.28
CA GLY A 99 -14.65 20.11 21.08
C GLY A 99 -15.78 21.11 21.12
N LYS A 100 -16.85 20.69 21.81
CA LYS A 100 -18.04 21.43 22.30
C LYS A 100 -19.28 21.45 21.42
#